data_AF-A0A1I1KBS7-F1
#
_entry.id   AF-A0A1I1KBS7-F1
#
_cell.length_a   1.000
_cell.length_b   1.000
_cell.length_c   1.000
_cell.angle_alpha   90.00
_cell.angle_beta   90.00
_cell.angle_gamma   90.00
#
_symmetry.space_group_name_H-M   'P 1'
#
loop_
_entity.id
_entity.type
_entity.pdbx_description
1 polymer ?
#
loop_
_entity_poly.entity_id
_entity_poly.type
_entity_poly.pdbx_seq_one_letter_code
_entity_poly.pdbx_strand_id
1 'polypeptide(L)' 'MPKIQLKSNGQYVVTIDKGIGDAMDLAGADAEWSIASRNKLELQITSRQTDE' A
#
# COMPACT_ATOMS: atom_id res chain seq x y z
N MET A 1 9.28 4.31 -11.50
CA MET A 1 7.82 4.09 -11.66
C MET A 1 7.49 2.70 -11.15
N PRO A 2 6.73 2.57 -10.05
CA PRO A 2 6.36 1.27 -9.51
C PRO A 2 5.58 0.48 -10.57
N LYS A 3 5.92 -0.80 -10.73
CA LYS A 3 5.22 -1.73 -11.62
C LYS A 3 4.32 -2.64 -10.79
N ILE A 4 3.12 -2.90 -11.30
CA ILE A 4 2.22 -3.91 -10.74
C ILE A 4 2.68 -5.27 -11.26
N GLN A 5 2.93 -6.21 -10.35
CA GLN A 5 3.34 -7.58 -10.65
C GLN A 5 2.22 -8.55 -10.27
N LEU A 6 1.99 -9.58 -11.09
CA LEU A 6 1.10 -10.69 -10.76
C LEU A 6 1.94 -11.86 -10.25
N LYS A 7 1.70 -12.27 -8.99
CA LYS A 7 2.32 -13.45 -8.40
C LYS A 7 1.64 -14.73 -8.89
N SER A 8 2.34 -15.87 -8.76
CA SER A 8 1.82 -17.19 -9.17
C SER A 8 0.56 -17.63 -8.42
N ASN A 9 0.32 -17.10 -7.22
CA ASN A 9 -0.89 -17.34 -6.43
C ASN A 9 -2.07 -16.44 -6.82
N GLY A 10 -1.96 -15.66 -7.90
CA GLY A 10 -3.01 -14.76 -8.39
C GLY A 10 -3.05 -13.39 -7.70
N GLN A 11 -2.15 -13.11 -6.75
CA GLN A 11 -2.11 -11.81 -6.06
C GLN A 11 -1.37 -10.76 -6.90
N TYR A 12 -1.98 -9.58 -7.07
CA TYR A 12 -1.29 -8.40 -7.58
C TYR A 12 -0.51 -7.71 -6.47
N VAL A 13 0.73 -7.30 -6.76
CA VAL A 13 1.59 -6.59 -5.81
C VAL A 13 2.21 -5.37 -6.49
N VAL A 14 2.23 -4.26 -5.75
CA VAL A 14 2.98 -3.05 -6.11
C VAL A 14 4.09 -2.85 -5.09
N THR A 15 5.29 -2.52 -5.57
CA THR A 15 6.41 -2.15 -4.70
C THR A 15 6.31 -0.68 -4.34
N ILE A 16 6.37 -0.36 -3.05
CA ILE A 16 6.46 1.01 -2.55
C ILE A 16 7.93 1.31 -2.27
N ASP A 17 8.43 2.43 -2.78
CA ASP A 17 9.81 2.86 -2.55
C ASP A 17 10.06 3.13 -1.06
N LYS A 18 11.24 2.73 -0.56
CA LYS A 18 11.59 2.86 0.87
C LYS A 18 11.37 4.27 1.41
N GLY A 19 11.72 5.32 0.66
CA GLY A 19 11.53 6.70 1.10
C GLY A 19 10.06 7.07 1.35
N ILE A 20 9.13 6.55 0.54
CA ILE A 20 7.69 6.72 0.74
C ILE A 20 7.24 5.91 1.96
N GLY A 21 7.72 4.66 2.06
CA GLY A 21 7.41 3.78 3.19
C GLY A 21 7.82 4.37 4.53
N ASP A 22 9.04 4.90 4.62
CA ASP A 22 9.58 5.54 5.82
C ASP A 22 8.85 6.86 6.12
N ALA A 23 8.54 7.68 5.10
CA ALA A 23 7.84 8.95 5.29
C ALA A 23 6.39 8.79 5.76
N MET A 24 5.75 7.67 5.41
CA MET A 24 4.37 7.36 5.80
C MET A 24 4.26 6.39 6.98
N ASP A 25 5.39 5.89 7.48
CA ASP A 25 5.47 4.85 8.52
C ASP A 25 4.61 3.61 8.19
N LEU A 26 4.82 3.05 6.99
CA LEU A 26 3.99 1.95 6.48
C LEU A 26 4.27 0.60 7.14
N ALA A 27 5.42 0.44 7.78
CA ALA A 27 5.85 -0.84 8.33
C ALA A 27 5.00 -1.19 9.57
N GLY A 28 4.14 -2.20 9.44
CA GLY A 28 3.26 -2.64 10.53
C GLY A 28 1.97 -1.82 10.68
N ALA A 29 1.72 -0.86 9.79
CA ALA A 29 0.47 -0.12 9.75
C ALA A 29 -0.64 -0.95 9.09
N ASP A 30 -1.86 -0.84 9.60
CA ASP A 30 -3.04 -1.34 8.90
C ASP A 30 -3.43 -0.35 7.80
N ALA A 31 -3.85 -0.89 6.66
CA ALA A 31 -4.25 -0.07 5.54
C ALA A 31 -5.38 -0.70 4.74
N GLU A 32 -6.20 0.16 4.15
CA GLU A 32 -7.29 -0.21 3.27
C GLU A 32 -7.04 0.31 1.86
N TRP A 33 -7.49 -0.49 0.89
CA TRP A 33 -7.48 -0.11 -0.53
C TRP A 33 -8.87 0.31 -0.97
N SER A 34 -8.96 1.41 -1.71
CA SER A 34 -10.21 1.85 -2.33
C SER A 34 -10.01 2.16 -3.82
N ILE A 35 -11.03 1.86 -4.62
CA ILE A 35 -11.04 2.17 -6.06
C ILE A 35 -11.68 3.55 -6.23
N ALA A 36 -10.84 4.58 -6.42
CA ALA A 36 -11.33 5.94 -6.64
C ALA A 36 -11.83 6.15 -8.08
N SER A 37 -11.20 5.51 -9.07
CA SER A 37 -11.67 5.48 -10.46
C SER A 37 -11.05 4.32 -11.23
N ARG A 38 -11.40 4.15 -12.51
CA ARG A 38 -10.80 3.15 -13.40
C ARG A 38 -9.26 3.20 -13.43
N ASN A 39 -8.67 4.38 -13.26
CA ASN A 39 -7.21 4.58 -13.36
C ASN A 39 -6.58 5.04 -12.04
N LYS A 40 -7.31 4.98 -10.92
CA LYS A 40 -6.83 5.45 -9.61
C LYS A 40 -7.24 4.49 -8.50
N LEU A 41 -6.23 3.88 -7.90
CA LEU A 41 -6.33 3.11 -6.66
C LEU A 41 -5.75 3.96 -5.53
N GLU A 42 -6.42 4.01 -4.39
CA GLU A 42 -5.96 4.74 -3.21
C GLU A 42 -5.64 3.76 -2.08
N LEU A 43 -4.53 4.02 -1.39
CA LEU A 43 -4.15 3.36 -0.15
C LEU A 43 -4.38 4.35 0.99
N GLN A 44 -5.15 3.94 2.00
CA GLN A 44 -5.38 4.73 3.20
C GLN A 44 -4.88 3.96 4.42
N ILE A 45 -4.08 4.62 5.25
CA ILE A 45 -3.64 4.08 6.55
C ILE A 45 -4.78 4.25 7.55
N THR A 46 -5.16 3.16 8.22
CA THR A 46 -6.33 3.13 9.12
C THR A 46 -5.95 3.02 10.59
N SER A 47 -4.79 2.43 10.91
CA SER A 47 -4.27 2.34 12.27
C SER A 47 -2.73 2.27 12.27
N ARG A 48 -2.10 2.57 13.41
CA ARG A 48 -0.70 2.27 13.69
C ARG A 48 -0.59 1.58 15.05
N GLN A 49 0.32 0.61 15.18
CA GLN A 49 0.55 -0.11 16.45
C GLN A 49 1.04 0.81 17.60
N THR A 50 1.39 2.06 17.33
CA THR A 50 1.81 3.07 18.31
C THR A 50 0.67 3.89 18.91
N ASP A 51 -0.58 3.66 18.52
CA ASP A 51 -1.76 4.37 19.05
C ASP A 51 -2.35 3.72 20.34
N GLU A 52 -1.61 2.82 21.01
CA GLU A 52 -1.90 2.28 22.36
C GLU A 52 -1.04 2.92 23.46
#